data_AF-A0AAV4ACL7-F1
#
_entry.id   AF-A0AAV4ACL7-F1
#
_cell.length_a   1.000
_cell.length_b   1.000
_cell.length_c   1.000
_cell.angle_alpha   90.00
_cell.angle_beta   90.00
_cell.angle_gamma   90.00
#
_symmetry.space_group_name_H-M   'P 1'
#
loop_
_entity.id
_entity.type
_entity.pdbx_description
1 polymer ?
#
loop_
_entity_poly.entity_id
_entity_poly.type
_entity_poly.pdbx_seq_one_letter_code
_entity_poly.pdbx_strand_id
1 'polypeptide(L)'
;GQPNIVNWDDNQERAYNSLKIAVTSKPVLQLPDVNKKFVPRTDASNRGLGAALMQENEGTLFPVAYASKKLTDRERKYSVTEREALAIAWGVKKFSLYLYGTVFTLQTDHGALQFLNAA
;
A
#
# COMPACT_ATOMS: atom_id res chain seq x y z
N GLY A 1 -16.84 -17.58 21.19
CA GLY A 1 -16.35 -18.71 20.37
C GLY A 1 -15.02 -19.14 20.92
N GLN A 2 -14.80 -20.44 21.10
CA GLN A 2 -13.46 -20.93 21.45
C GLN A 2 -12.48 -20.55 20.33
N PRO A 3 -11.23 -20.17 20.65
CA PRO A 3 -10.23 -19.88 19.64
C PRO A 3 -9.99 -21.13 18.79
N ASN A 4 -9.93 -20.97 17.47
CA ASN A 4 -9.55 -22.06 16.58
C ASN A 4 -8.17 -22.57 16.99
N ILE A 5 -8.07 -23.88 17.23
CA ILE A 5 -6.79 -24.55 17.42
C ILE A 5 -6.14 -24.63 16.03
N VAL A 6 -5.05 -23.89 15.85
CA VAL A 6 -4.26 -23.93 14.62
C VAL A 6 -3.32 -25.13 14.72
N ASN A 7 -3.53 -26.14 13.88
CA ASN A 7 -2.57 -27.22 13.71
C ASN A 7 -1.41 -26.71 12.84
N TRP A 8 -0.25 -26.51 13.47
CA TRP A 8 0.97 -26.07 12.83
C TRP A 8 1.94 -27.24 12.74
N ASP A 9 2.02 -27.83 11.55
CA ASP A 9 2.90 -28.92 11.19
C ASP A 9 3.94 -28.47 10.14
N ASP A 10 4.74 -29.42 9.66
CA ASP A 10 5.82 -29.17 8.72
C ASP A 10 5.35 -28.52 7.40
N ASN A 11 4.08 -28.70 7.01
CA ASN A 11 3.53 -28.05 5.82
C ASN A 11 3.28 -26.56 6.05
N GLN A 12 2.70 -26.16 7.18
CA GLN A 12 2.47 -24.73 7.48
C GLN A 12 3.80 -24.02 7.72
N GLU A 13 4.76 -24.67 8.40
CA GLU A 13 6.10 -24.13 8.61
C GLU A 13 6.84 -23.93 7.27
N ARG A 14 6.78 -24.91 6.36
CA ARG A 14 7.35 -24.77 5.01
C ARG A 14 6.69 -23.68 4.20
N ALA A 15 5.36 -23.56 4.24
CA ALA A 15 4.62 -22.52 3.54
C ALA A 15 4.98 -21.12 4.08
N TYR A 16 5.05 -20.97 5.40
CA TYR A 16 5.45 -19.72 6.05
C TYR A 16 6.87 -19.30 5.68
N ASN A 17 7.83 -20.23 5.73
CA ASN A 17 9.21 -19.94 5.33
C ASN A 17 9.34 -19.63 3.84
N SER A 18 8.58 -20.33 2.98
CA SER A 18 8.52 -20.03 1.55
C SER A 18 7.99 -18.61 1.30
N LEU A 19 6.96 -18.19 2.03
CA LEU A 19 6.42 -16.83 1.95
C LEU A 19 7.45 -15.78 2.39
N LYS A 20 8.18 -16.04 3.49
CA LYS A 20 9.27 -15.16 3.93
C LYS A 20 10.33 -15.01 2.84
N ILE A 21 10.75 -16.11 2.23
CA ILE A 21 11.74 -16.09 1.13
C ILE A 21 11.19 -15.32 -0.06
N ALA A 22 9.97 -15.60 -0.49
CA ALA A 22 9.33 -14.92 -1.62
C ALA A 22 9.29 -13.40 -1.41
N VAL A 23 8.89 -12.94 -0.21
CA VAL A 23 8.79 -11.50 0.13
C VAL A 23 10.16 -10.84 0.32
N THR A 24 11.22 -11.62 0.58
CA THR A 24 12.60 -11.10 0.81
C THR A 24 13.55 -11.30 -0.37
N SER A 25 13.13 -12.05 -1.39
CA SER A 25 13.93 -12.31 -2.59
C SER A 25 13.71 -11.24 -3.67
N LYS A 26 14.70 -11.06 -4.55
CA LYS A 26 14.67 -10.03 -5.60
C LYS A 26 13.55 -10.29 -6.63
N PRO A 27 12.98 -9.24 -7.26
CA PRO A 27 13.23 -7.82 -7.01
C PRO A 27 12.33 -7.30 -5.88
N VAL A 28 12.93 -7.00 -4.72
CA VAL A 28 12.21 -6.43 -3.58
C VAL A 28 11.78 -4.99 -3.89
N LEU A 29 12.60 -4.24 -4.63
CA LEU A 29 12.33 -2.89 -5.13
C LEU A 29 13.00 -2.67 -6.49
N GLN A 30 12.32 -1.96 -7.38
CA GLN A 30 12.85 -1.49 -8.65
C GLN A 30 13.39 -0.05 -8.51
N LEU A 31 14.48 0.26 -9.22
CA LEU A 31 14.96 1.64 -9.33
C LEU A 31 13.93 2.50 -10.06
N PRO A 32 13.64 3.72 -9.58
CA PRO A 32 12.70 4.62 -10.23
C PRO A 32 13.22 5.09 -11.59
N ASP A 33 12.37 5.02 -12.62
CA ASP A 33 12.56 5.70 -13.90
C ASP A 33 11.69 6.97 -13.92
N VAL A 34 12.31 8.13 -13.79
CA VAL A 34 11.61 9.42 -13.72
C VAL A 34 10.86 9.79 -15.02
N ASN A 35 11.14 9.09 -16.12
CA ASN A 35 10.45 9.32 -17.41
C ASN A 35 9.17 8.48 -17.56
N LYS A 36 8.91 7.56 -16.63
CA LYS A 36 7.71 6.72 -16.62
C LYS A 36 6.76 7.18 -15.54
N LYS A 37 5.45 6.98 -15.78
CA LYS A 37 4.42 7.30 -14.79
C LYS A 37 4.54 6.42 -13.56
N PHE A 38 4.32 7.04 -12.40
CA PHE A 38 4.16 6.32 -11.14
C PHE A 38 2.70 5.94 -10.92
N VAL A 39 2.50 4.84 -10.19
CA VAL A 39 1.19 4.31 -9.82
C VAL A 39 1.17 4.11 -8.30
N PRO A 40 0.94 5.18 -7.51
CA PRO A 40 0.79 5.03 -6.06
C PRO A 40 -0.44 4.19 -5.73
N ARG A 41 -0.26 3.21 -4.84
CA ARG A 41 -1.32 2.43 -4.20
C ARG A 41 -1.43 2.83 -2.73
N THR A 42 -2.65 2.97 -2.23
CA THR A 42 -2.89 3.30 -0.81
C THR A 42 -4.00 2.46 -0.23
N ASP A 43 -3.91 2.18 1.07
CA ASP A 43 -4.88 1.39 1.83
C ASP A 43 -4.87 1.86 3.30
N ALA A 44 -6.02 1.74 3.99
CA ALA A 44 -6.16 2.04 5.40
C ALA A 44 -6.77 0.89 6.20
N SER A 45 -6.08 0.53 7.28
CA SER A 45 -6.63 -0.35 8.32
C SER A 45 -7.16 0.46 9.50
N ASN A 46 -7.80 -0.24 10.45
CA ASN A 46 -8.19 0.36 11.74
C ASN A 46 -7.01 0.84 12.60
N ARG A 47 -5.76 0.53 12.23
CA ARG A 47 -4.57 0.82 13.04
C ARG A 47 -3.50 1.64 12.32
N GLY A 48 -3.50 1.65 11.00
CA GLY A 48 -2.41 2.21 10.21
C GLY A 48 -2.78 2.42 8.75
N LEU A 49 -1.98 3.26 8.11
CA LEU A 49 -2.03 3.57 6.69
C LEU A 49 -0.89 2.83 5.99
N GLY A 50 -1.15 2.34 4.78
CA GLY A 50 -0.17 1.78 3.88
C GLY A 50 -0.13 2.55 2.57
N ALA A 51 1.06 2.69 2.00
CA ALA A 51 1.24 3.19 0.65
C ALA A 51 2.39 2.46 -0.06
N ALA A 52 2.21 2.16 -1.34
CA ALA A 52 3.23 1.58 -2.20
C ALA A 52 3.35 2.42 -3.47
N LEU A 53 4.54 2.92 -3.77
CA LEU A 53 4.84 3.58 -5.03
C LEU A 53 5.19 2.51 -6.04
N MET A 54 4.35 2.30 -7.05
CA MET A 54 4.57 1.31 -8.09
C MET A 54 4.98 1.98 -9.40
N GLN A 55 5.66 1.23 -10.27
CA GLN A 55 5.96 1.66 -11.63
C GLN A 55 5.91 0.47 -12.58
N GLU A 56 5.45 0.70 -13.79
CA GLU A 56 5.37 -0.36 -14.80
C GLU A 56 6.73 -0.62 -15.45
N ASN A 57 7.10 -1.89 -15.52
CA ASN A 57 8.22 -2.39 -16.27
C ASN A 57 7.83 -3.66 -17.00
N GLU A 58 8.05 -3.70 -18.32
CA GLU A 58 7.75 -4.88 -19.17
C GLU A 58 6.32 -5.41 -18.98
N GLY A 59 5.33 -4.51 -18.86
CA GLY A 59 3.91 -4.87 -18.67
C GLY A 59 3.53 -5.32 -17.25
N THR A 60 4.46 -5.28 -16.29
CA THR A 60 4.22 -5.65 -14.89
C THR A 60 4.49 -4.48 -13.96
N LEU A 61 3.65 -4.30 -12.93
CA LEU A 61 3.87 -3.28 -11.90
C LEU A 61 4.84 -3.78 -10.84
N PHE A 62 5.95 -3.08 -10.69
CA PHE A 62 6.95 -3.35 -9.65
C PHE A 62 6.96 -2.26 -8.59
N PRO A 63 7.23 -2.61 -7.32
CA PRO A 63 7.35 -1.64 -6.25
C PRO A 63 8.65 -0.85 -6.38
N VAL A 64 8.57 0.47 -6.32
CA VAL A 64 9.70 1.39 -6.22
C VAL A 64 9.99 1.73 -4.76
N ALA A 65 8.93 1.90 -3.96
CA ALA A 65 9.05 2.20 -2.54
C ALA A 65 7.78 1.77 -1.78
N TYR A 66 7.95 1.47 -0.49
CA TYR A 66 6.85 1.24 0.45
C TYR A 66 6.89 2.26 1.57
N ALA A 67 5.73 2.63 2.10
CA ALA A 67 5.60 3.46 3.28
C ALA A 67 4.43 2.96 4.13
N SER A 68 4.60 3.04 5.45
CA SER A 68 3.51 2.82 6.40
C SER A 68 3.56 3.82 7.54
N LYS A 69 2.40 4.10 8.14
CA LYS A 69 2.26 4.99 9.30
C LYS A 69 1.19 4.44 10.24
N LYS A 70 1.46 4.45 11.55
CA LYS A 70 0.43 4.18 12.56
C LYS A 70 -0.53 5.34 12.67
N LEU A 71 -1.82 5.05 12.79
CA LEU A 71 -2.84 6.05 13.06
C LEU A 71 -2.74 6.56 14.49
N THR A 72 -2.83 7.87 14.67
CA THR A 72 -3.02 8.50 15.97
C THR A 72 -4.39 8.14 16.56
N ASP A 73 -4.55 8.34 17.85
CA ASP A 73 -5.80 8.06 18.57
C ASP A 73 -7.02 8.81 18.00
N ARG A 74 -6.78 9.99 17.42
CA ARG A 74 -7.81 10.78 16.73
C ARG A 74 -8.13 10.19 15.37
N GLU A 75 -7.11 9.91 14.55
CA GLU A 75 -7.31 9.36 13.20
C GLU A 75 -7.93 7.95 13.24
N ARG A 76 -7.72 7.17 14.29
CA ARG A 76 -8.39 5.86 14.46
C ARG A 76 -9.91 5.98 14.58
N LYS A 77 -10.43 7.13 15.01
CA LYS A 77 -11.87 7.39 15.17
C LYS A 77 -12.55 7.85 13.88
N TYR A 78 -11.80 8.12 12.82
CA TYR A 78 -12.36 8.44 11.50
C TYR A 78 -13.20 7.28 10.96
N SER A 79 -14.17 7.61 10.12
CA SER A 79 -14.90 6.62 9.32
C SER A 79 -13.93 5.90 8.37
N VAL A 80 -14.38 4.77 7.79
CA VAL A 80 -13.56 4.03 6.80
C VAL A 80 -13.18 4.94 5.64
N THR A 81 -14.16 5.67 5.07
CA THR A 81 -13.92 6.59 3.95
C THR A 81 -12.93 7.69 4.29
N GLU A 82 -13.01 8.29 5.48
CA GLU A 82 -12.05 9.32 5.91
C GLU A 82 -10.64 8.74 6.12
N ARG A 83 -10.51 7.50 6.62
CA ARG A 83 -9.20 6.84 6.75
C ARG A 83 -8.58 6.53 5.39
N GLU A 84 -9.38 6.06 4.44
CA GLU A 84 -8.92 5.81 3.07
C GLU A 84 -8.50 7.12 2.38
N ALA A 85 -9.29 8.19 2.52
CA ALA A 85 -8.92 9.51 2.02
C ALA A 85 -7.62 10.03 2.67
N LEU A 86 -7.44 9.79 3.97
CA LEU A 86 -6.22 10.11 4.68
C LEU A 86 -5.03 9.28 4.15
N ALA A 87 -5.23 8.00 3.82
CA ALA A 87 -4.20 7.15 3.21
C ALA A 87 -3.70 7.74 1.89
N ILE A 88 -4.63 8.18 1.03
CA ILE A 88 -4.34 8.84 -0.24
C ILE A 88 -3.53 10.11 -0.01
N ALA A 89 -4.06 11.05 0.79
CA ALA A 89 -3.43 12.35 1.01
C ALA A 89 -2.03 12.19 1.64
N TRP A 90 -1.90 11.31 2.63
CA TRP A 90 -0.63 11.02 3.27
C TRP A 90 0.35 10.31 2.33
N GLY A 91 -0.11 9.32 1.55
CA GLY A 91 0.72 8.57 0.61
C GLY A 91 1.28 9.44 -0.50
N VAL A 92 0.43 10.28 -1.12
CA VAL A 92 0.85 11.25 -2.14
C VAL A 92 1.87 12.23 -1.57
N LYS A 93 1.63 12.75 -0.36
CA LYS A 93 2.58 13.63 0.32
C LYS A 93 3.90 12.92 0.65
N LYS A 94 3.84 11.65 1.06
CA LYS A 94 5.03 10.86 1.42
C LYS A 94 5.92 10.59 0.21
N PHE A 95 5.33 10.42 -0.97
CA PHE A 95 6.03 10.23 -2.24
C PHE A 95 6.13 11.51 -3.08
N SER A 96 6.04 12.69 -2.47
CA SER A 96 6.05 13.97 -3.19
C SER A 96 7.31 14.16 -4.05
N LEU A 97 8.45 13.61 -3.63
CA LEU A 97 9.70 13.63 -4.41
C LEU A 97 9.53 13.02 -5.83
N TYR A 98 8.63 12.06 -5.99
CA TYR A 98 8.37 11.36 -7.26
C TYR A 98 7.12 11.88 -7.97
N LEU A 99 6.11 12.33 -7.22
CA LEU A 99 4.79 12.65 -7.75
C LEU A 99 4.60 14.13 -8.05
N TYR A 100 5.33 15.01 -7.38
CA TYR A 100 5.14 16.46 -7.52
C TYR A 100 5.42 16.93 -8.95
N GLY A 101 4.48 17.69 -9.53
CA GLY A 101 4.61 18.20 -10.89
C GLY A 101 4.43 17.15 -12.00
N THR A 102 4.02 15.92 -11.66
CA THR A 102 3.83 14.83 -12.62
C THR A 102 2.36 14.40 -12.72
N VAL A 103 2.00 13.76 -13.83
CA VAL A 103 0.73 13.05 -13.97
C VAL A 103 0.93 11.59 -13.56
N PHE A 104 0.17 11.13 -12.57
CA PHE A 104 0.23 9.77 -12.04
C PHE A 104 -1.16 9.15 -11.94
N THR A 105 -1.21 7.83 -11.77
CA THR A 105 -2.46 7.08 -11.59
C THR A 105 -2.53 6.53 -10.17
N LEU A 106 -3.41 7.08 -9.35
CA LEU A 106 -3.66 6.57 -8.01
C LEU A 106 -4.55 5.32 -8.07
N GLN A 107 -4.19 4.27 -7.33
CA GLN A 107 -4.97 3.05 -7.17
C GLN A 107 -5.36 2.86 -5.70
N THR A 108 -6.66 2.73 -5.45
CA THR A 108 -7.26 2.42 -4.14
C THR A 108 -8.42 1.46 -4.37
N ASP A 109 -8.72 0.61 -3.40
CA ASP A 109 -9.86 -0.30 -3.41
C ASP A 109 -11.17 0.37 -2.92
N HIS A 110 -11.10 1.60 -2.40
CA HIS A 110 -12.27 2.30 -1.87
C HIS A 110 -12.96 3.19 -2.92
N GLY A 111 -13.88 2.59 -3.68
CA GLY A 111 -14.57 3.24 -4.82
C GLY A 111 -15.33 4.53 -4.49
N ALA A 112 -15.75 4.74 -3.24
CA ALA A 112 -16.41 5.98 -2.81
C ALA A 112 -15.53 7.23 -3.06
N LEU A 113 -14.21 7.07 -3.09
CA LEU A 113 -13.27 8.17 -3.27
C LEU A 113 -13.05 8.56 -4.74
N GLN A 114 -13.58 7.78 -5.69
CA GLN A 114 -13.57 8.17 -7.11
C GLN A 114 -14.47 9.38 -7.39
N PHE A 115 -15.48 9.60 -6.54
CA PHE A 115 -16.47 10.67 -6.68
C PHE A 115 -16.24 11.81 -5.67
N LEU A 116 -15.01 11.94 -5.14
CA LEU A 116 -14.61 13.10 -4.36
C LEU A 116 -14.66 14.35 -5.25
N ASN A 117 -15.81 15.02 -5.24
CA ASN A 117 -15.95 16.32 -5.86
C ASN A 117 -15.29 17.37 -4.97
N ALA A 118 -14.55 18.30 -5.58
CA ALA A 118 -14.19 19.54 -4.92
C ALA A 118 -15.50 20.26 -4.56
N ALA A 119 -15.70 20.54 -3.27
CA ALA A 119 -16.76 21.43 -2.81
C ALA A 119 -16.47 22.87 -3.26
#